data_AF-A0A8T5TQD6-F1
#
_entry.id   AF-A0A8T5TQD6-F1
#
_cell.length_a   1.000
_cell.length_b   1.000
_cell.length_c   1.000
_cell.angle_alpha   90.00
_cell.angle_beta   90.00
_cell.angle_gamma   90.00
#
_symmetry.space_group_name_H-M   'P 1'
#
loop_
_entity.id
_entity.type
_entity.pdbx_description
1 polymer ?
#
loop_
_entity_poly.entity_id
_entity_poly.type
_entity_poly.pdbx_seq_one_letter_code
_entity_poly.pdbx_strand_id
1 'polypeptide(L)'
;MKKEEIKILRQIHIFYSGKNIYNHTYALALGDDELNNVTKVIQSFIEMPMSGKTFHRPVSENFQIFHKSEKKVLFLFITDLVDNLEYITPILDNTIKKFNTLFPNPVDVSNPDDKKREFVDYLREQQHQMHSKIAIVGPTNSGKSQLFNMIRSDQVHQIMNFAKISVFTIDNLKLDLWDFELKDNFSLLWSKFIQGSDLVILLFDLSNYHIRVINHFLDLQKQESKFSKLLILGNKRDLINKDDLRIVKNELNISNFEEISLLESGVQENIKLLIARTLNLKKLLPHHFIESFNEAKSIEAEGNLILAIAKYKELVKISNDYQDFTYITILKEKIVELQEKTDEQTARRKQIEGKKKFEIPGKIQFTQRIQVQPLPSNKSQIKPPQIEVPKTIIKASRSPVAEQKTEDLLLFSKSDASESVDIDKEDITLHIDEVLPEEKRPTLEQSEIESETNYPEMLQKIIEQSGSTLSLNLCSQLITELQKTLARPLTIDDIESAATFFVKHDSL
;
A
#
# COMPACT_ATOMS: atom_id res chain seq x y z
N MET A 1 27.64 -3.35 2.26
CA MET A 1 26.36 -4.02 2.60
C MET A 1 25.37 -3.73 1.47
N LYS A 2 24.83 -4.76 0.81
CA LYS A 2 23.74 -4.56 -0.17
C LYS A 2 22.49 -4.11 0.61
N LYS A 3 21.84 -3.04 0.18
CA LYS A 3 20.56 -2.60 0.78
C LYS A 3 19.54 -3.71 0.55
N GLU A 4 18.98 -4.26 1.61
CA GLU A 4 17.80 -5.11 1.50
C GLU A 4 16.62 -4.20 1.13
N GLU A 5 15.96 -4.53 0.03
CA GLU A 5 14.87 -3.76 -0.57
C GLU A 5 13.54 -4.50 -0.37
N ILE A 6 12.42 -3.79 -0.52
CA ILE A 6 11.02 -4.25 -0.38
C ILE A 6 10.67 -5.19 -1.54
N LYS A 7 9.87 -6.24 -1.30
CA LYS A 7 9.83 -7.44 -2.15
C LYS A 7 8.43 -8.06 -2.28
N ILE A 8 7.41 -7.28 -2.63
CA ILE A 8 6.08 -7.85 -2.95
C ILE A 8 5.85 -7.81 -4.46
N LEU A 9 5.79 -8.99 -5.10
CA LEU A 9 5.23 -9.10 -6.44
C LEU A 9 3.75 -8.78 -6.36
N ARG A 10 3.30 -7.75 -7.08
CA ARG A 10 1.89 -7.32 -6.98
C ARG A 10 1.02 -8.01 -8.02
N GLN A 11 1.45 -7.97 -9.27
CA GLN A 11 0.70 -8.55 -10.39
C GLN A 11 1.63 -9.25 -11.38
N ILE A 12 1.08 -10.26 -12.05
CA ILE A 12 1.71 -11.02 -13.13
C ILE A 12 0.73 -11.02 -14.30
N HIS A 13 1.21 -10.70 -15.49
CA HIS A 13 0.47 -10.85 -16.74
C HIS A 13 1.32 -11.60 -17.76
N ILE A 14 0.71 -12.53 -18.48
CA ILE A 14 1.36 -13.32 -19.52
C ILE A 14 0.63 -13.06 -20.83
N PHE A 15 1.38 -12.63 -21.84
CA PHE A 15 0.88 -12.31 -23.16
C PHE A 15 1.37 -13.34 -24.18
N TYR A 16 0.46 -13.76 -25.06
CA TYR A 16 0.78 -14.61 -26.21
C TYR A 16 0.12 -14.04 -27.46
N SER A 17 0.94 -13.76 -28.48
CA SER A 17 0.47 -13.20 -29.75
C SER A 17 -0.39 -11.93 -29.58
N GLY A 18 0.03 -11.01 -28.71
CA GLY A 18 -0.68 -9.76 -28.47
C GLY A 18 -1.84 -9.84 -27.47
N LYS A 19 -2.26 -11.04 -27.06
CA LYS A 19 -3.39 -11.23 -26.13
C LYS A 19 -2.91 -11.62 -24.75
N ASN A 20 -3.52 -11.04 -23.71
CA ASN A 20 -3.31 -11.48 -22.34
C ASN A 20 -4.01 -12.85 -22.16
N ILE A 21 -3.24 -13.88 -21.84
CA ILE A 21 -3.71 -15.26 -21.67
C ILE A 21 -3.76 -15.70 -20.21
N TYR A 22 -3.09 -14.96 -19.32
CA TYR A 22 -3.05 -15.27 -17.90
C TYR A 22 -2.70 -14.04 -17.07
N ASN A 23 -3.38 -13.91 -15.94
CA ASN A 23 -3.16 -12.88 -14.96
C ASN A 23 -3.17 -13.50 -13.55
N HIS A 24 -2.35 -12.94 -12.67
CA HIS A 24 -2.40 -13.24 -11.24
C HIS A 24 -2.12 -11.97 -10.44
N THR A 25 -2.82 -11.79 -9.32
CA THR A 25 -2.76 -10.56 -8.53
C THR A 25 -2.69 -10.93 -7.06
N TYR A 26 -1.59 -10.55 -6.41
CA TYR A 26 -1.33 -10.73 -4.99
C TYR A 26 -1.71 -9.48 -4.18
N ALA A 27 -1.42 -8.32 -4.75
CA ALA A 27 -1.69 -7.02 -4.13
C ALA A 27 -2.20 -6.04 -5.18
N LEU A 28 -2.93 -5.03 -4.72
CA LEU A 28 -3.41 -3.97 -5.58
C LEU A 28 -2.22 -3.23 -6.19
N ALA A 29 -2.23 -3.10 -7.52
CA ALA A 29 -1.28 -2.31 -8.29
C ALA A 29 -2.00 -1.55 -9.40
N LEU A 30 -1.67 -1.82 -10.66
CA LEU A 30 -2.25 -1.12 -11.80
C LEU A 30 -3.70 -1.55 -12.02
N GLY A 31 -4.59 -0.57 -12.18
CA GLY A 31 -5.95 -0.81 -12.66
C GLY A 31 -5.99 -1.15 -14.15
N ASP A 32 -7.18 -1.49 -14.68
CA ASP A 32 -7.35 -1.84 -16.09
C ASP A 32 -6.89 -0.73 -17.06
N ASP A 33 -7.23 0.54 -16.78
CA ASP A 33 -6.83 1.67 -17.62
C ASP A 33 -5.31 1.92 -17.59
N GLU A 34 -4.69 1.81 -16.42
CA GLU A 34 -3.25 1.95 -16.24
C GLU A 34 -2.49 0.81 -16.91
N LEU A 35 -2.98 -0.43 -16.75
CA LEU A 35 -2.44 -1.62 -17.40
C LEU A 35 -2.56 -1.52 -18.93
N ASN A 36 -3.66 -0.97 -19.45
CA ASN A 36 -3.83 -0.71 -20.88
C ASN A 36 -2.79 0.31 -21.37
N ASN A 37 -2.51 1.36 -20.60
CA ASN A 37 -1.46 2.32 -20.93
C ASN A 37 -0.07 1.68 -20.90
N VAL A 38 0.23 0.86 -19.90
CA VAL A 38 1.49 0.10 -19.84
C VAL A 38 1.61 -0.84 -21.04
N THR A 39 0.55 -1.56 -21.39
CA THR A 39 0.50 -2.48 -22.53
C THR A 39 0.83 -1.74 -23.83
N LYS A 40 0.27 -0.54 -24.04
CA LYS A 40 0.61 0.32 -25.20
C LYS A 40 2.08 0.71 -25.21
N VAL A 41 2.66 1.04 -24.05
CA VAL A 41 4.08 1.43 -23.95
C VAL A 41 5.01 0.26 -24.28
N ILE A 42 4.65 -0.97 -23.91
CA ILE A 42 5.45 -2.16 -24.19
C ILE A 42 4.98 -2.93 -25.43
N GLN A 43 4.06 -2.36 -26.22
CA GLN A 43 3.40 -3.03 -27.35
C GLN A 43 4.42 -3.60 -28.35
N SER A 44 5.49 -2.85 -28.64
CA SER A 44 6.56 -3.31 -29.54
C SER A 44 7.23 -4.60 -29.04
N PHE A 45 7.36 -4.78 -27.73
CA PHE A 45 7.93 -5.99 -27.13
C PHE A 45 6.92 -7.15 -27.06
N ILE A 46 5.62 -6.83 -27.01
CA ILE A 46 4.54 -7.82 -27.09
C ILE A 46 4.45 -8.38 -28.51
N GLU A 47 4.55 -7.53 -29.53
CA GLU A 47 4.47 -7.91 -30.94
C GLU A 47 5.75 -8.56 -31.45
N MET A 48 6.91 -8.02 -31.04
CA MET A 48 8.24 -8.49 -31.42
C MET A 48 9.08 -8.82 -30.17
N PRO A 49 8.81 -9.96 -29.51
CA PRO A 49 9.52 -10.35 -28.30
C PRO A 49 11.01 -10.57 -28.57
N MET A 50 11.85 -9.76 -27.94
CA MET A 50 13.30 -9.99 -27.90
C MET A 50 13.64 -10.98 -26.78
N SER A 51 14.08 -12.17 -27.17
CA SER A 51 14.41 -13.23 -26.21
C SER A 51 15.66 -12.91 -25.40
N GLY A 52 15.63 -13.27 -24.11
CA GLY A 52 16.83 -13.42 -23.28
C GLY A 52 17.18 -12.24 -22.39
N LYS A 53 16.68 -11.02 -22.65
CA LYS A 53 16.92 -9.84 -21.81
C LYS A 53 15.70 -9.49 -20.97
N THR A 54 15.91 -9.24 -19.68
CA THR A 54 14.91 -8.62 -18.80
C THR A 54 14.96 -7.10 -18.99
N PHE A 55 13.80 -6.52 -19.28
CA PHE A 55 13.62 -5.07 -19.31
C PHE A 55 12.92 -4.63 -18.04
N HIS A 56 13.26 -3.44 -17.55
CA HIS A 56 12.63 -2.84 -16.38
C HIS A 56 12.32 -1.37 -16.65
N ARG A 57 11.22 -0.87 -16.09
CA ARG A 57 10.84 0.54 -16.20
C ARG A 57 9.89 0.98 -15.08
N PRO A 58 10.08 2.16 -14.47
CA PRO A 58 9.04 2.77 -13.63
C PRO A 58 7.85 3.19 -14.50
N VAL A 59 6.63 2.89 -14.05
CA VAL A 59 5.38 3.19 -14.79
C VAL A 59 4.45 4.14 -14.04
N SER A 60 4.61 4.27 -12.73
CA SER A 60 3.86 5.21 -11.89
C SER A 60 4.73 5.68 -10.72
N GLU A 61 4.18 6.55 -9.87
CA GLU A 61 4.84 7.01 -8.65
C GLU A 61 5.11 5.89 -7.62
N ASN A 62 4.40 4.77 -7.72
CA ASN A 62 4.49 3.67 -6.75
C ASN A 62 4.95 2.34 -7.34
N PHE A 63 4.86 2.18 -8.67
CA PHE A 63 5.07 0.90 -9.33
C PHE A 63 6.04 0.96 -10.49
N GLN A 64 6.74 -0.15 -10.69
CA GLN A 64 7.55 -0.43 -11.84
C GLN A 64 7.19 -1.78 -12.45
N ILE A 65 7.65 -2.00 -13.66
CA ILE A 65 7.42 -3.23 -14.40
C ILE A 65 8.74 -3.88 -14.76
N PHE A 66 8.72 -5.21 -14.72
CA PHE A 66 9.77 -6.06 -15.25
C PHE A 66 9.13 -6.94 -16.32
N HIS A 67 9.73 -7.01 -17.50
CA HIS A 67 9.23 -7.92 -18.52
C HIS A 67 10.35 -8.63 -19.25
N LYS A 68 10.08 -9.89 -19.61
CA LYS A 68 10.97 -10.74 -20.37
C LYS A 68 10.14 -11.60 -21.30
N SER A 69 10.67 -11.81 -22.49
CA SER A 69 10.03 -12.66 -23.48
C SER A 69 10.85 -13.92 -23.71
N GLU A 70 10.16 -15.02 -23.90
CA GLU A 70 10.73 -16.26 -24.40
C GLU A 70 9.81 -16.85 -25.47
N LYS A 71 10.38 -17.16 -26.64
CA LYS A 71 9.61 -17.51 -27.85
C LYS A 71 8.61 -16.39 -28.20
N LYS A 72 7.31 -16.70 -28.28
CA LYS A 72 6.21 -15.76 -28.58
C LYS A 72 5.41 -15.38 -27.33
N VAL A 73 5.96 -15.64 -26.14
CA VAL A 73 5.31 -15.37 -24.85
C VAL A 73 6.07 -14.26 -24.14
N LEU A 74 5.36 -13.24 -23.68
CA LEU A 74 5.90 -12.16 -22.86
C LEU A 74 5.34 -12.28 -21.45
N PHE A 75 6.24 -12.25 -20.46
CA PHE A 75 5.90 -12.23 -19.05
C PHE A 75 6.13 -10.82 -18.53
N LEU A 76 5.11 -10.27 -17.87
CA LEU A 76 5.11 -8.93 -17.28
C LEU A 76 4.84 -9.06 -15.79
N PHE A 77 5.81 -8.66 -14.98
CA PHE A 77 5.70 -8.56 -13.53
C PHE A 77 5.57 -7.08 -13.15
N ILE A 78 4.66 -6.80 -12.22
CA ILE A 78 4.45 -5.46 -11.67
C ILE A 78 4.80 -5.53 -10.19
N THR A 79 5.69 -4.65 -9.76
CA THR A 79 6.26 -4.64 -8.40
C THR A 79 6.35 -3.20 -7.88
N ASP A 80 6.81 -3.03 -6.63
CA ASP A 80 7.05 -1.72 -6.04
C ASP A 80 8.35 -1.10 -6.58
N LEU A 81 8.50 0.23 -6.50
CA LEU A 81 9.69 0.95 -7.00
C LEU A 81 11.02 0.57 -6.35
N VAL A 82 10.97 -0.13 -5.22
CA VAL A 82 12.17 -0.50 -4.47
C VAL A 82 12.77 -1.80 -4.98
N ASP A 83 11.99 -2.64 -5.67
CA ASP A 83 12.49 -3.90 -6.22
C ASP A 83 13.60 -3.68 -7.26
N ASN A 84 14.59 -4.57 -7.29
CA ASN A 84 15.70 -4.47 -8.24
C ASN A 84 15.72 -5.61 -9.27
N LEU A 85 16.44 -5.35 -10.36
CA LEU A 85 16.57 -6.28 -11.47
C LEU A 85 17.35 -7.55 -11.10
N GLU A 86 18.34 -7.46 -10.20
CA GLU A 86 19.14 -8.61 -9.74
C GLU A 86 18.26 -9.66 -9.07
N TYR A 87 17.23 -9.22 -8.35
CA TYR A 87 16.34 -10.08 -7.59
C TYR A 87 15.16 -10.60 -8.39
N ILE A 88 14.53 -9.73 -9.19
CA ILE A 88 13.36 -10.11 -9.98
C ILE A 88 13.74 -11.01 -11.16
N THR A 89 14.91 -10.84 -11.76
CA THR A 89 15.31 -11.61 -12.95
C THR A 89 15.35 -13.13 -12.70
N PRO A 90 16.00 -13.65 -11.65
CA PRO A 90 15.97 -15.08 -11.34
C PRO A 90 14.55 -15.64 -11.17
N ILE A 91 13.67 -14.90 -10.52
CA ILE A 91 12.29 -15.33 -10.24
C ILE A 91 11.47 -15.35 -11.53
N LEU A 92 11.65 -14.33 -12.38
CA LEU A 92 11.06 -14.27 -13.71
C LEU A 92 11.55 -15.44 -14.57
N ASP A 93 12.85 -15.74 -14.57
CA ASP A 93 13.43 -16.86 -15.32
C ASP A 93 12.92 -18.22 -14.86
N ASN A 94 12.82 -18.40 -13.55
CA ASN A 94 12.28 -19.62 -12.95
C ASN A 94 10.78 -19.80 -13.28
N THR A 95 10.02 -18.71 -13.22
CA THR A 95 8.60 -18.67 -13.63
C THR A 95 8.42 -19.03 -15.11
N ILE A 96 9.23 -18.44 -15.99
CA ILE A 96 9.19 -18.71 -17.42
C ILE A 96 9.50 -20.19 -17.69
N LYS A 97 10.56 -20.73 -17.08
CA LYS A 97 10.92 -22.16 -17.22
C LYS A 97 9.77 -23.06 -16.78
N LYS A 98 9.21 -22.83 -15.59
CA LYS A 98 8.09 -23.63 -15.06
C LYS A 98 6.86 -23.54 -15.96
N PHE A 99 6.51 -22.34 -16.43
CA PHE A 99 5.40 -22.13 -17.36
C PHE A 99 5.59 -22.94 -18.64
N ASN A 100 6.77 -22.87 -19.25
CA ASN A 100 7.07 -23.60 -20.48
C ASN A 100 7.06 -25.13 -20.29
N THR A 101 7.41 -25.63 -19.10
CA THR A 101 7.29 -27.05 -18.77
C THR A 101 5.83 -27.50 -18.66
N LEU A 102 4.99 -26.70 -18.00
CA LEU A 102 3.58 -27.06 -17.78
C LEU A 102 2.71 -26.84 -19.03
N PHE A 103 3.00 -25.79 -19.80
CA PHE A 103 2.19 -25.36 -20.95
C PHE A 103 3.03 -25.30 -22.24
N PRO A 104 3.30 -26.45 -22.89
CA PRO A 104 3.94 -26.45 -24.21
C PRO A 104 3.18 -25.62 -25.25
N ASN A 105 1.84 -25.59 -25.13
CA ASN A 105 0.97 -24.63 -25.82
C ASN A 105 0.51 -23.54 -24.81
N PRO A 106 0.95 -22.28 -24.95
CA PRO A 106 0.67 -21.24 -23.97
C PRO A 106 -0.82 -20.97 -23.71
N VAL A 107 -1.69 -21.20 -24.71
CA VAL A 107 -3.13 -20.95 -24.61
C VAL A 107 -3.81 -21.87 -23.58
N ASP A 108 -3.22 -23.04 -23.32
CA ASP A 108 -3.79 -24.03 -22.41
C ASP A 108 -3.89 -23.54 -20.96
N VAL A 109 -3.13 -22.50 -20.57
CA VAL A 109 -3.18 -21.90 -19.22
C VAL A 109 -4.56 -21.30 -18.88
N SER A 110 -5.35 -20.97 -19.90
CA SER A 110 -6.72 -20.47 -19.70
C SER A 110 -7.64 -21.56 -19.14
N ASN A 111 -7.36 -22.83 -19.42
CA ASN A 111 -8.19 -23.96 -18.99
C ASN A 111 -8.05 -24.22 -17.48
N PRO A 112 -9.15 -24.46 -16.76
CA PRO A 112 -9.11 -24.85 -15.35
C PRO A 112 -8.68 -26.32 -15.23
N ASP A 113 -7.38 -26.59 -15.31
CA ASP A 113 -6.77 -27.91 -15.23
C ASP A 113 -5.79 -28.02 -14.04
N ASP A 114 -5.41 -29.23 -13.66
CA ASP A 114 -4.48 -29.49 -12.55
C ASP A 114 -3.14 -28.77 -12.75
N LYS A 115 -2.69 -28.64 -14.00
CA LYS A 115 -1.50 -27.86 -14.38
C LYS A 115 -1.59 -26.39 -14.00
N LYS A 116 -2.76 -25.78 -14.15
CA LYS A 116 -2.99 -24.37 -13.77
C LYS A 116 -2.89 -24.20 -12.27
N ARG A 117 -3.45 -25.14 -11.50
CA ARG A 117 -3.31 -25.16 -10.04
C ARG A 117 -1.85 -25.32 -9.64
N GLU A 118 -1.13 -26.26 -10.23
CA GLU A 118 0.30 -26.45 -10.00
C GLU A 118 1.10 -25.17 -10.30
N PHE A 119 0.78 -24.48 -11.40
CA PHE A 119 1.42 -23.20 -11.73
C PHE A 119 1.12 -22.10 -10.71
N VAL A 120 -0.12 -21.99 -10.25
CA VAL A 120 -0.49 -21.01 -9.19
C VAL A 120 0.22 -21.32 -7.88
N ASP A 121 0.30 -22.58 -7.48
CA ASP A 121 1.01 -23.00 -6.27
C ASP A 121 2.51 -22.69 -6.38
N TYR A 122 3.11 -22.92 -7.55
CA TYR A 122 4.48 -22.52 -7.84
C TYR A 122 4.69 -21.00 -7.75
N LEU A 123 3.77 -20.20 -8.30
CA LEU A 123 3.86 -18.74 -8.20
C LEU A 123 3.81 -18.27 -6.74
N ARG A 124 3.01 -18.93 -5.88
CA ARG A 124 2.96 -18.63 -4.44
C ARG A 124 4.28 -18.95 -3.75
N GLU A 125 4.94 -20.04 -4.13
CA GLU A 125 6.28 -20.37 -3.64
C GLU A 125 7.31 -19.33 -4.10
N GLN A 126 7.25 -18.87 -5.36
CA GLN A 126 8.10 -17.79 -5.85
C GLN A 126 7.88 -16.49 -5.08
N GLN A 127 6.63 -16.14 -4.78
CA GLN A 127 6.32 -14.99 -3.93
C GLN A 127 6.85 -15.14 -2.51
N HIS A 128 6.84 -16.35 -1.93
CA HIS A 128 7.45 -16.58 -0.62
C HIS A 128 8.98 -16.46 -0.67
N GLN A 129 9.61 -16.95 -1.74
CA GLN A 129 11.06 -16.77 -1.99
C GLN A 129 11.45 -15.30 -2.16
N MET A 130 10.47 -14.41 -2.42
CA MET A 130 10.72 -12.98 -2.38
C MET A 130 11.05 -12.50 -0.96
N HIS A 131 10.83 -13.25 0.12
CA HIS A 131 11.16 -12.84 1.50
C HIS A 131 10.57 -11.48 1.89
N SER A 132 9.30 -11.27 1.55
CA SER A 132 8.58 -10.07 1.97
C SER A 132 8.55 -10.02 3.50
N LYS A 133 8.99 -8.91 4.09
CA LYS A 133 9.35 -8.75 5.50
C LYS A 133 8.40 -7.81 6.23
N ILE A 134 7.89 -8.25 7.38
CA ILE A 134 7.16 -7.43 8.34
C ILE A 134 8.01 -7.29 9.60
N ALA A 135 8.36 -6.06 9.98
CA ALA A 135 9.11 -5.78 11.19
C ALA A 135 8.22 -5.18 12.29
N ILE A 136 8.21 -5.79 13.48
CA ILE A 136 7.53 -5.24 14.66
C ILE A 136 8.54 -4.42 15.47
N VAL A 137 8.26 -3.14 15.65
CA VAL A 137 9.11 -2.18 16.37
C VAL A 137 8.33 -1.40 17.40
N GLY A 138 9.04 -0.73 18.30
CA GLY A 138 8.45 0.15 19.30
C GLY A 138 9.05 -0.02 20.70
N PRO A 139 8.54 0.75 21.68
CA PRO A 139 9.09 0.79 23.02
C PRO A 139 9.12 -0.57 23.73
N THR A 140 9.98 -0.71 24.73
CA THR A 140 9.92 -1.81 25.69
C THR A 140 8.54 -1.88 26.36
N ASN A 141 8.08 -3.10 26.67
CA ASN A 141 6.77 -3.38 27.29
C ASN A 141 5.50 -2.96 26.51
N SER A 142 5.62 -2.60 25.23
CA SER A 142 4.45 -2.29 24.37
C SER A 142 3.63 -3.52 23.95
N GLY A 143 4.14 -4.73 24.16
CA GLY A 143 3.47 -5.99 23.79
C GLY A 143 3.92 -6.58 22.45
N LYS A 144 5.08 -6.20 21.90
CA LYS A 144 5.59 -6.68 20.59
C LYS A 144 5.62 -8.19 20.49
N SER A 145 6.22 -8.86 21.46
CA SER A 145 6.34 -10.32 21.48
C SER A 145 5.00 -11.02 21.70
N GLN A 146 4.03 -10.37 22.37
CA GLN A 146 2.66 -10.89 22.45
C GLN A 146 1.97 -10.81 21.09
N LEU A 147 2.07 -9.67 20.41
CA LEU A 147 1.58 -9.49 19.05
C LEU A 147 2.19 -10.52 18.09
N PHE A 148 3.52 -10.68 18.11
CA PHE A 148 4.26 -11.66 17.32
C PHE A 148 3.72 -13.09 17.53
N ASN A 149 3.62 -13.52 18.79
CA ASN A 149 3.14 -14.86 19.11
C ASN A 149 1.67 -15.09 18.75
N MET A 150 0.87 -14.03 18.74
CA MET A 150 -0.54 -14.11 18.39
C MET A 150 -0.77 -14.26 16.88
N ILE A 151 0.03 -13.60 16.04
CA ILE A 151 -0.21 -13.60 14.59
C ILE A 151 0.63 -14.63 13.82
N ARG A 152 1.75 -15.11 14.38
CA ARG A 152 2.60 -16.10 13.70
C ARG A 152 1.84 -17.38 13.34
N SER A 153 2.17 -17.96 12.20
CA SER A 153 1.54 -19.18 11.67
C SER A 153 2.43 -20.41 11.81
N ASP A 154 3.74 -20.22 11.99
CA ASP A 154 4.72 -21.30 12.04
C ASP A 154 5.55 -21.29 13.33
N GLN A 155 6.50 -22.20 13.43
CA GLN A 155 7.48 -22.25 14.49
C GLN A 155 8.37 -20.99 14.48
N VAL A 156 8.93 -20.69 15.65
CA VAL A 156 9.82 -19.53 15.82
C VAL A 156 11.24 -19.98 15.57
N HIS A 157 11.92 -19.28 14.68
CA HIS A 157 13.34 -19.40 14.45
C HIS A 157 14.05 -18.25 15.16
N GLN A 158 14.89 -18.59 16.13
CA GLN A 158 15.72 -17.61 16.81
C GLN A 158 17.02 -17.44 16.03
N ILE A 159 17.25 -16.26 15.46
CA ILE A 159 18.52 -15.98 14.77
C ILE A 159 19.59 -15.57 15.79
N MET A 160 19.21 -14.68 16.71
CA MET A 160 20.09 -14.13 17.74
C MET A 160 19.34 -14.00 19.06
N ASN A 161 20.06 -13.66 20.12
CA ASN A 161 19.47 -13.46 21.46
C ASN A 161 18.39 -12.37 21.50
N PHE A 162 18.33 -11.50 20.50
CA PHE A 162 17.48 -10.32 20.46
C PHE A 162 16.59 -10.25 19.21
N ALA A 163 16.58 -11.29 18.36
CA ALA A 163 15.79 -11.32 17.12
C ALA A 163 15.12 -12.67 16.89
N LYS A 164 13.80 -12.64 16.67
CA LYS A 164 12.95 -13.81 16.36
C LYS A 164 12.32 -13.64 14.98
N ILE A 165 12.32 -14.72 14.21
CA ILE A 165 11.59 -14.81 12.94
C ILE A 165 10.54 -15.89 13.04
N SER A 166 9.38 -15.65 12.43
CA SER A 166 8.45 -16.70 12.06
C SER A 166 7.78 -16.36 10.73
N VAL A 167 6.97 -17.26 10.21
CA VAL A 167 6.14 -17.01 9.02
C VAL A 167 4.78 -16.52 9.47
N PHE A 168 4.34 -15.40 8.92
CA PHE A 168 2.98 -14.90 8.99
C PHE A 168 2.24 -15.25 7.69
N THR A 169 1.15 -16.01 7.81
CA THR A 169 0.30 -16.34 6.66
C THR A 169 -0.97 -15.52 6.69
N ILE A 170 -1.23 -14.81 5.60
CA ILE A 170 -2.48 -14.08 5.37
C ILE A 170 -3.05 -14.48 4.02
N ASP A 171 -4.28 -14.98 4.04
CA ASP A 171 -4.91 -15.66 2.91
C ASP A 171 -4.03 -16.79 2.36
N ASN A 172 -3.38 -16.58 1.22
CA ASN A 172 -2.46 -17.52 0.58
C ASN A 172 -1.02 -16.99 0.46
N LEU A 173 -0.72 -15.87 1.14
CA LEU A 173 0.59 -15.23 1.12
C LEU A 173 1.34 -15.53 2.41
N LYS A 174 2.62 -15.85 2.26
CA LYS A 174 3.54 -16.08 3.37
C LYS A 174 4.54 -14.93 3.43
N LEU A 175 4.60 -14.28 4.57
CA LEU A 175 5.45 -13.12 4.84
C LEU A 175 6.36 -13.45 6.04
N ASP A 176 7.60 -12.99 5.99
CA ASP A 176 8.55 -13.17 7.08
C ASP A 176 8.25 -12.13 8.17
N LEU A 177 7.88 -12.62 9.35
CA LEU A 177 7.54 -11.80 10.51
C LEU A 177 8.74 -11.72 11.45
N TRP A 178 9.15 -10.50 11.78
CA TRP A 178 10.30 -10.23 12.63
C TRP A 178 9.86 -9.55 13.93
N ASP A 179 10.25 -10.14 15.06
CA ASP A 179 10.14 -9.53 16.38
C ASP A 179 11.53 -9.24 16.94
N PHE A 180 11.67 -8.04 17.48
CA PHE A 180 12.94 -7.53 17.96
C PHE A 180 12.87 -7.16 19.43
N GLU A 181 13.70 -7.84 20.22
CA GLU A 181 13.71 -7.82 21.67
C GLU A 181 14.93 -7.05 22.18
N LEU A 182 15.04 -5.76 21.80
CA LEU A 182 15.99 -4.87 22.42
C LEU A 182 15.40 -4.14 23.63
N LYS A 183 16.23 -4.03 24.67
CA LYS A 183 15.93 -3.22 25.86
C LYS A 183 16.12 -1.73 25.61
N ASP A 184 17.05 -1.38 24.71
CA ASP A 184 17.34 -0.01 24.35
C ASP A 184 16.50 0.45 23.16
N ASN A 185 15.69 1.49 23.38
CA ASN A 185 14.82 2.07 22.37
C ASN A 185 15.59 2.93 21.34
N PHE A 186 16.83 3.33 21.63
CA PHE A 186 17.65 4.18 20.76
C PHE A 186 18.81 3.42 20.10
N SER A 187 18.80 2.09 20.19
CA SER A 187 19.85 1.27 19.62
C SER A 187 20.00 1.47 18.11
N LEU A 188 21.23 1.66 17.65
CA LEU A 188 21.57 1.74 16.22
C LEU A 188 21.21 0.47 15.43
N LEU A 189 20.94 -0.65 16.11
CA LEU A 189 20.51 -1.86 15.44
C LEU A 189 19.15 -1.70 14.78
N TRP A 190 18.23 -0.89 15.34
CA TRP A 190 16.88 -0.73 14.81
C TRP A 190 16.86 -0.31 13.33
N SER A 191 17.82 0.51 12.87
CA SER A 191 17.93 0.91 11.45
C SER A 191 18.10 -0.29 10.54
N LYS A 192 19.02 -1.19 10.89
CA LYS A 192 19.29 -2.44 10.15
C LYS A 192 18.08 -3.37 10.14
N PHE A 193 17.28 -3.38 11.20
CA PHE A 193 16.09 -4.23 11.28
C PHE A 193 14.93 -3.72 10.46
N ILE A 194 14.69 -2.40 10.44
CA ILE A 194 13.60 -1.80 9.69
C ILE A 194 13.91 -1.77 8.18
N GLN A 195 15.20 -1.69 7.82
CA GLN A 195 15.65 -1.75 6.43
C GLN A 195 15.11 -3.00 5.71
N GLY A 196 14.65 -2.80 4.47
CA GLY A 196 14.10 -3.85 3.63
C GLY A 196 12.74 -4.41 4.05
N SER A 197 12.07 -3.80 5.04
CA SER A 197 10.73 -4.25 5.45
C SER A 197 9.66 -3.73 4.49
N ASP A 198 8.74 -4.56 4.05
CA ASP A 198 7.55 -4.13 3.29
C ASP A 198 6.53 -3.43 4.20
N LEU A 199 6.47 -3.87 5.46
CA LEU A 199 5.64 -3.28 6.50
C LEU A 199 6.43 -3.13 7.80
N VAL A 200 6.37 -1.95 8.38
CA VAL A 200 6.81 -1.68 9.74
C VAL A 200 5.57 -1.51 10.61
N ILE A 201 5.47 -2.34 11.66
CA ILE A 201 4.43 -2.23 12.67
C ILE A 201 5.02 -1.55 13.89
N LEU A 202 4.64 -0.30 14.14
CA LEU A 202 4.99 0.43 15.36
C LEU A 202 3.95 0.17 16.44
N LEU A 203 4.31 -0.58 17.47
CA LEU A 203 3.44 -0.90 18.60
C LEU A 203 3.88 -0.14 19.85
N PHE A 204 2.96 0.61 20.47
CA PHE A 204 3.21 1.32 21.73
C PHE A 204 2.09 1.09 22.73
N ASP A 205 2.38 1.28 24.01
CA ASP A 205 1.42 1.15 25.11
C ASP A 205 0.67 2.46 25.31
N LEU A 206 -0.64 2.48 25.14
CA LEU A 206 -1.44 3.69 25.31
C LEU A 206 -1.45 4.18 26.77
N SER A 207 -1.26 3.28 27.75
CA SER A 207 -1.36 3.60 29.18
C SER A 207 -0.07 4.18 29.74
N ASN A 208 1.04 3.94 29.05
CA ASN A 208 2.37 4.39 29.43
C ASN A 208 3.22 4.60 28.16
N TYR A 209 3.03 5.74 27.51
CA TYR A 209 3.75 6.11 26.29
C TYR A 209 4.73 7.25 26.52
N HIS A 210 5.76 7.29 25.67
CA HIS A 210 6.73 8.38 25.63
C HIS A 210 6.83 8.94 24.22
N ILE A 211 6.38 10.19 24.05
CA ILE A 211 6.30 10.88 22.75
C ILE A 211 7.68 10.90 22.06
N ARG A 212 8.76 11.17 22.81
CA ARG A 212 10.12 11.19 22.27
C ARG A 212 10.53 9.86 21.66
N VAL A 213 10.18 8.75 22.31
CA VAL A 213 10.52 7.40 21.84
C VAL A 213 9.69 7.04 20.62
N ILE A 214 8.40 7.37 20.61
CA ILE A 214 7.52 7.13 19.46
C ILE A 214 8.01 7.92 18.25
N ASN A 215 8.31 9.22 18.43
CA ASN A 215 8.86 10.06 17.37
C ASN A 215 10.19 9.52 16.83
N HIS A 216 11.06 9.00 17.71
CA HIS A 216 12.29 8.34 17.28
C HIS A 216 12.02 7.19 16.29
N PHE A 217 11.09 6.28 16.61
CA PHE A 217 10.74 5.18 15.69
C PHE A 217 10.08 5.66 14.39
N LEU A 218 9.25 6.72 14.46
CA LEU A 218 8.64 7.31 13.27
C LEU A 218 9.70 7.93 12.35
N ASP A 219 10.67 8.64 12.91
CA ASP A 219 11.74 9.26 12.15
C ASP A 219 12.72 8.22 11.61
N LEU A 220 13.00 7.17 12.40
CA LEU A 220 13.79 6.04 11.95
C LEU A 220 13.15 5.33 10.75
N GLN A 221 11.83 5.11 10.77
CA GLN A 221 11.12 4.52 9.63
C GLN A 221 11.20 5.42 8.39
N LYS A 222 11.03 6.74 8.54
CA LYS A 222 11.14 7.69 7.42
C LYS A 222 12.54 7.71 6.80
N GLN A 223 13.58 7.61 7.63
CA GLN A 223 14.98 7.66 7.20
C GLN A 223 15.42 6.35 6.53
N GLU A 224 15.15 5.22 7.18
CA GLU A 224 15.74 3.93 6.80
C GLU A 224 14.86 3.10 5.87
N SER A 225 13.54 3.38 5.85
CA SER A 225 12.56 2.57 5.16
C SER A 225 11.44 3.42 4.58
N LYS A 226 11.82 4.48 3.87
CA LYS A 226 10.92 5.48 3.27
C LYS A 226 9.80 4.89 2.42
N PHE A 227 10.07 3.77 1.75
CA PHE A 227 9.10 3.11 0.87
C PHE A 227 8.24 2.06 1.59
N SER A 228 8.60 1.70 2.83
CA SER A 228 7.86 0.75 3.62
C SER A 228 6.55 1.35 4.07
N LYS A 229 5.53 0.50 4.14
CA LYS A 229 4.26 0.89 4.73
C LYS A 229 4.42 0.92 6.25
N LEU A 230 3.69 1.82 6.91
CA LEU A 230 3.73 1.97 8.36
C LEU A 230 2.33 1.71 8.93
N LEU A 231 2.25 0.75 9.84
CA LEU A 231 1.06 0.49 10.65
C LEU A 231 1.37 0.87 12.09
N ILE A 232 0.63 1.83 12.64
CA ILE A 232 0.81 2.30 14.02
C ILE A 232 -0.32 1.73 14.88
N LEU A 233 0.04 1.00 15.93
CA LEU A 233 -0.88 0.32 16.84
C LEU A 233 -0.69 0.83 18.27
N GLY A 234 -1.75 1.40 18.84
CA GLY A 234 -1.83 1.75 20.26
C GLY A 234 -2.44 0.60 21.04
N ASN A 235 -1.62 -0.12 21.80
CA ASN A 235 -2.01 -1.29 22.58
C ASN A 235 -2.52 -0.93 23.99
N LYS A 236 -3.11 -1.93 24.67
CA LYS A 236 -3.65 -1.87 26.04
C LYS A 236 -4.79 -0.87 26.18
N ARG A 237 -5.64 -0.81 25.15
CA ARG A 237 -6.82 0.05 25.12
C ARG A 237 -7.74 -0.17 26.33
N ASP A 238 -7.77 -1.40 26.86
CA ASP A 238 -8.52 -1.85 28.02
C ASP A 238 -8.11 -1.16 29.33
N LEU A 239 -6.89 -0.65 29.44
CA LEU A 239 -6.39 0.00 30.65
C LEU A 239 -6.72 1.49 30.76
N ILE A 240 -7.40 2.07 29.75
CA ILE A 240 -7.52 3.52 29.61
C ILE A 240 -8.98 3.90 29.41
N ASN A 241 -9.40 5.00 30.03
CA ASN A 241 -10.75 5.53 29.82
C ASN A 241 -10.86 6.30 28.48
N LYS A 242 -12.00 6.93 28.21
CA LYS A 242 -12.20 7.68 26.96
C LYS A 242 -11.57 9.06 26.97
N ASP A 243 -11.40 9.66 28.15
CA ASP A 243 -10.87 11.02 28.30
C ASP A 243 -9.35 11.04 28.15
N ASP A 244 -8.66 10.09 28.79
CA ASP A 244 -7.22 9.89 28.66
C ASP A 244 -6.82 9.58 27.21
N LEU A 245 -7.63 8.78 26.50
CA LEU A 245 -7.39 8.51 25.08
C LEU A 245 -7.42 9.80 24.22
N ARG A 246 -8.31 10.76 24.54
CA ARG A 246 -8.34 12.04 23.82
C ARG A 246 -7.07 12.83 24.07
N ILE A 247 -6.56 12.79 25.30
CA ILE A 247 -5.28 13.41 25.66
C ILE A 247 -4.16 12.77 24.84
N VAL A 248 -4.08 11.43 24.79
CA VAL A 248 -3.08 10.70 24.00
C VAL A 248 -3.10 11.10 22.53
N LYS A 249 -4.29 11.17 21.92
CA LYS A 249 -4.44 11.60 20.51
C LYS A 249 -3.98 13.03 20.28
N ASN A 250 -4.28 13.94 21.21
CA ASN A 250 -3.87 15.34 21.12
C ASN A 250 -2.36 15.49 21.30
N GLU A 251 -1.74 14.72 22.19
CA GLU A 251 -0.32 14.81 22.51
C GLU A 251 0.57 14.19 21.43
N LEU A 252 0.18 13.04 20.88
CA LEU A 252 1.02 12.32 19.92
C LEU A 252 1.12 13.04 18.57
N ASN A 253 0.12 13.86 18.20
CA ASN A 253 0.06 14.52 16.88
C ASN A 253 0.29 13.54 15.70
N ILE A 254 -0.02 12.26 15.89
CA ILE A 254 0.05 11.23 14.86
C ILE A 254 -1.31 11.21 14.18
N SER A 255 -1.34 11.51 12.89
CA SER A 255 -2.57 11.74 12.14
C SER A 255 -3.56 10.57 12.21
N ASN A 256 -3.09 9.32 12.34
CA ASN A 256 -3.92 8.12 12.55
C ASN A 256 -3.09 6.97 13.15
N PHE A 257 -3.54 6.41 14.28
CA PHE A 257 -3.11 5.11 14.79
C PHE A 257 -4.35 4.28 15.16
N GLU A 258 -4.23 2.96 15.08
CA GLU A 258 -5.32 2.04 15.41
C GLU A 258 -5.24 1.65 16.89
N GLU A 259 -6.37 1.75 17.58
CA GLU A 259 -6.50 1.38 18.99
C GLU A 259 -6.82 -0.12 19.10
N ILE A 260 -6.00 -0.85 19.85
CA ILE A 260 -6.18 -2.29 20.06
C ILE A 260 -5.99 -2.68 21.52
N SER A 261 -6.61 -3.79 21.91
CA SER A 261 -6.21 -4.54 23.09
C SER A 261 -5.89 -5.98 22.67
N LEU A 262 -4.65 -6.41 22.86
CA LEU A 262 -4.23 -7.79 22.58
C LEU A 262 -4.90 -8.85 23.49
N LEU A 263 -5.70 -8.43 24.48
CA LEU A 263 -6.45 -9.31 25.37
C LEU A 263 -7.87 -9.59 24.87
N GLU A 264 -8.39 -8.80 23.94
CA GLU A 264 -9.74 -8.95 23.42
C GLU A 264 -9.87 -10.12 22.43
N SER A 265 -11.00 -10.81 22.46
CA SER A 265 -11.29 -11.90 21.52
C SER A 265 -11.51 -11.34 20.10
N GLY A 266 -10.97 -12.03 19.09
CA GLY A 266 -11.10 -11.63 17.69
C GLY A 266 -10.11 -10.54 17.23
N VAL A 267 -9.28 -9.99 18.11
CA VAL A 267 -8.26 -8.98 17.76
C VAL A 267 -7.25 -9.49 16.73
N GLN A 268 -6.93 -10.79 16.75
CA GLN A 268 -6.03 -11.42 15.78
C GLN A 268 -6.52 -11.22 14.34
N GLU A 269 -7.81 -11.46 14.07
CA GLU A 269 -8.38 -11.29 12.74
C GLU A 269 -8.46 -9.81 12.34
N ASN A 270 -8.77 -8.92 13.29
CA ASN A 270 -8.73 -7.48 13.04
C ASN A 270 -7.31 -7.02 12.64
N ILE A 271 -6.28 -7.47 13.34
CA ILE A 271 -4.89 -7.14 13.02
C ILE A 271 -4.48 -7.70 11.65
N LYS A 272 -4.88 -8.92 11.32
CA LYS A 272 -4.66 -9.48 9.96
C LYS A 272 -5.29 -8.57 8.91
N LEU A 273 -6.53 -8.12 9.11
CA LEU A 273 -7.21 -7.19 8.20
C LEU A 273 -6.49 -5.84 8.08
N LEU A 274 -5.99 -5.29 9.20
CA LEU A 274 -5.20 -4.06 9.20
C LEU A 274 -3.89 -4.22 8.44
N ILE A 275 -3.17 -5.34 8.62
CA ILE A 275 -1.96 -5.67 7.88
C ILE A 275 -2.26 -5.80 6.38
N ALA A 276 -3.29 -6.58 6.00
CA ALA A 276 -3.71 -6.71 4.60
C ALA A 276 -4.06 -5.38 3.97
N ARG A 277 -4.81 -4.53 4.69
CA ARG A 277 -5.19 -3.19 4.22
C ARG A 277 -3.95 -2.31 4.03
N THR A 278 -3.01 -2.34 4.97
CA THR A 278 -1.81 -1.49 4.94
C THR A 278 -0.86 -1.90 3.81
N LEU A 279 -0.72 -3.20 3.56
CA LEU A 279 0.04 -3.75 2.44
C LEU A 279 -0.68 -3.64 1.08
N ASN A 280 -1.95 -3.17 1.08
CA ASN A 280 -2.83 -3.18 -0.09
C ASN A 280 -2.95 -4.56 -0.74
N LEU A 281 -3.08 -5.63 0.06
CA LEU A 281 -3.25 -6.99 -0.47
C LEU A 281 -4.57 -7.11 -1.25
N LYS A 282 -4.62 -8.04 -2.21
CA LYS A 282 -5.83 -8.29 -2.99
C LYS A 282 -6.95 -8.74 -2.05
N LYS A 283 -8.08 -8.03 -2.09
CA LYS A 283 -9.27 -8.39 -1.33
C LYS A 283 -10.07 -9.45 -2.09
N LEU A 284 -10.71 -10.34 -1.34
CA LEU A 284 -11.75 -11.21 -1.89
C LEU A 284 -12.93 -10.35 -2.37
N LEU A 285 -13.58 -10.80 -3.45
CA LEU A 285 -14.80 -10.16 -3.95
C LEU A 285 -15.87 -10.11 -2.86
N PRO A 286 -16.74 -9.08 -2.84
CA PRO A 286 -17.81 -8.98 -1.85
C PRO A 286 -18.73 -10.21 -1.86
N HIS A 287 -19.24 -10.62 -0.69
CA HIS A 287 -20.15 -11.78 -0.61
C HIS A 287 -21.39 -11.65 -1.52
N HIS A 288 -21.93 -10.43 -1.68
CA HIS A 288 -23.07 -10.13 -2.55
C HIS A 288 -22.73 -10.11 -4.05
N PHE A 289 -21.46 -10.24 -4.43
CA PHE A 289 -21.04 -10.22 -5.83
C PHE A 289 -21.66 -11.38 -6.61
N ILE A 290 -21.66 -12.59 -6.04
CA ILE A 290 -22.22 -13.78 -6.68
C ILE A 290 -23.75 -13.65 -6.82
N GLU A 291 -24.42 -13.11 -5.80
CA GLU A 291 -25.87 -12.84 -5.85
C GLU A 291 -26.21 -11.85 -6.96
N SER A 292 -25.47 -10.73 -7.02
CA SER A 292 -25.63 -9.69 -8.04
C SER A 292 -25.33 -10.22 -9.46
N PHE A 293 -24.34 -11.11 -9.59
CA PHE A 293 -24.03 -11.79 -10.85
C PHE A 293 -25.13 -12.74 -11.31
N ASN A 294 -25.74 -13.48 -10.39
CA ASN A 294 -26.89 -14.34 -10.69
C ASN A 294 -28.15 -13.53 -11.02
N GLU A 295 -28.36 -12.39 -10.35
CA GLU A 295 -29.44 -11.45 -10.68
C GLU A 295 -29.29 -10.95 -12.13
N ALA A 296 -28.10 -10.51 -12.52
CA ALA A 296 -27.82 -10.06 -13.89
C ALA A 296 -28.14 -11.14 -14.94
N LYS A 297 -27.82 -12.42 -14.64
CA LYS A 297 -28.17 -13.56 -15.49
C LYS A 297 -29.68 -13.81 -15.58
N SER A 298 -30.42 -13.64 -14.47
CA SER A 298 -31.89 -13.77 -14.48
C SER A 298 -32.52 -12.71 -15.39
N ILE A 299 -32.07 -11.47 -15.27
CA ILE A 299 -32.54 -10.34 -16.09
C ILE A 299 -32.22 -10.58 -17.58
N GLU A 300 -31.05 -11.13 -17.88
CA GLU A 300 -30.70 -11.56 -19.24
C GLU A 300 -31.68 -12.63 -19.76
N ALA A 301 -31.98 -13.64 -18.95
CA ALA A 301 -32.89 -14.73 -19.32
C ALA A 301 -34.35 -14.26 -19.50
N GLU A 302 -34.77 -13.24 -18.75
CA GLU A 302 -36.07 -12.56 -18.91
C GLU A 302 -36.14 -11.70 -20.18
N GLY A 303 -35.03 -11.51 -20.88
CA GLY A 303 -34.95 -10.75 -22.14
C GLY A 303 -34.83 -9.24 -21.96
N ASN A 304 -34.63 -8.75 -20.73
CA ASN A 304 -34.41 -7.33 -20.47
C ASN A 304 -32.94 -6.95 -20.64
N LEU A 305 -32.49 -6.91 -21.90
CA LEU A 305 -31.07 -6.73 -22.24
C LEU A 305 -30.47 -5.43 -21.71
N ILE A 306 -31.22 -4.33 -21.72
CA ILE A 306 -30.72 -3.01 -21.27
C ILE A 306 -30.41 -3.03 -19.77
N LEU A 307 -31.31 -3.60 -18.97
CA LEU A 307 -31.13 -3.69 -17.52
C LEU A 307 -30.02 -4.69 -17.16
N ALA A 308 -29.91 -5.80 -17.90
CA ALA A 308 -28.80 -6.75 -17.76
C ALA A 308 -27.45 -6.07 -18.05
N ILE A 309 -27.33 -5.30 -19.14
CA ILE A 309 -26.12 -4.54 -19.46
C ILE A 309 -25.76 -3.56 -18.33
N ALA A 310 -26.74 -2.85 -17.78
CA ALA A 310 -26.50 -1.93 -16.66
C ALA A 310 -25.93 -2.66 -15.44
N LYS A 311 -26.53 -3.79 -15.04
CA LYS A 311 -26.05 -4.64 -13.94
C LYS A 311 -24.66 -5.22 -14.20
N TYR A 312 -24.38 -5.68 -15.42
CA TYR A 312 -23.03 -6.15 -15.76
C TYR A 312 -21.99 -5.04 -15.70
N LYS A 313 -22.33 -3.79 -16.06
CA LYS A 313 -21.43 -2.64 -15.89
C LYS A 313 -21.14 -2.33 -14.42
N GLU A 314 -22.13 -2.45 -13.54
CA GLU A 314 -21.92 -2.34 -12.09
C GLU A 314 -20.96 -3.42 -11.58
N LEU A 315 -21.14 -4.67 -12.03
CA LEU A 315 -20.25 -5.78 -11.69
C LEU A 315 -18.83 -5.57 -12.20
N VAL A 316 -18.65 -5.02 -13.43
CA VAL A 316 -17.32 -4.64 -13.94
C VAL A 316 -16.67 -3.59 -13.05
N LYS A 317 -17.42 -2.60 -12.57
CA LYS A 317 -16.91 -1.59 -11.65
C LYS A 317 -16.42 -2.23 -10.35
N ILE A 318 -17.22 -3.13 -9.76
CA ILE A 318 -16.81 -3.88 -8.57
C ILE A 318 -15.56 -4.73 -8.87
N SER A 319 -15.52 -5.46 -9.99
CA SER A 319 -14.34 -6.26 -10.33
C SER A 319 -13.09 -5.41 -10.58
N ASN A 320 -13.22 -4.19 -11.11
CA ASN A 320 -12.13 -3.21 -11.24
C ASN A 320 -11.62 -2.74 -9.87
N ASP A 321 -12.53 -2.38 -8.96
CA ASP A 321 -12.16 -1.93 -7.61
C ASP A 321 -11.40 -3.01 -6.81
N TYR A 322 -11.65 -4.29 -7.13
CA TYR A 322 -11.01 -5.46 -6.53
C TYR A 322 -9.90 -6.08 -7.41
N GLN A 323 -9.62 -5.48 -8.57
CA GLN A 323 -8.63 -5.93 -9.56
C GLN A 323 -8.75 -7.42 -9.93
N ASP A 324 -9.99 -7.89 -10.15
CA ASP A 324 -10.23 -9.24 -10.64
C ASP A 324 -10.37 -9.27 -12.17
N PHE A 325 -9.23 -9.29 -12.88
CA PHE A 325 -9.23 -9.20 -14.34
C PHE A 325 -9.87 -10.42 -15.04
N THR A 326 -9.99 -11.55 -14.35
CA THR A 326 -10.72 -12.72 -14.87
C THR A 326 -12.19 -12.36 -15.07
N TYR A 327 -12.83 -11.84 -14.02
CA TYR A 327 -14.22 -11.40 -14.11
C TYR A 327 -14.37 -10.16 -15.00
N ILE A 328 -13.44 -9.20 -14.96
CA ILE A 328 -13.51 -8.02 -15.84
C ILE A 328 -13.60 -8.43 -17.30
N THR A 329 -12.75 -9.36 -17.74
CA THR A 329 -12.72 -9.83 -19.13
C THR A 329 -14.04 -10.52 -19.50
N ILE A 330 -14.48 -11.49 -18.69
CA ILE A 330 -15.73 -12.24 -18.91
C ILE A 330 -16.94 -11.31 -18.97
N LEU A 331 -17.04 -10.36 -18.03
CA LEU A 331 -18.17 -9.44 -17.94
C LEU A 331 -18.18 -8.45 -19.11
N LYS A 332 -17.01 -7.93 -19.53
CA LYS A 332 -16.90 -7.04 -20.68
C LYS A 332 -17.29 -7.75 -21.98
N GLU A 333 -16.81 -8.97 -22.21
CA GLU A 333 -17.22 -9.79 -23.36
C GLU A 333 -18.73 -10.00 -23.39
N LYS A 334 -19.33 -10.29 -22.23
CA LYS A 334 -20.78 -10.47 -22.10
C LYS A 334 -21.55 -9.17 -22.41
N ILE A 335 -21.05 -8.02 -21.97
CA ILE A 335 -21.65 -6.72 -22.29
C ILE A 335 -21.65 -6.47 -23.79
N VAL A 336 -20.55 -6.76 -24.49
CA VAL A 336 -20.45 -6.61 -25.95
C VAL A 336 -21.46 -7.52 -26.65
N GLU A 337 -21.55 -8.80 -26.27
CA GLU A 337 -22.52 -9.75 -26.82
C GLU A 337 -23.98 -9.25 -26.66
N LEU A 338 -24.32 -8.70 -25.49
CA LEU A 338 -25.66 -8.19 -25.23
C LEU A 338 -25.96 -6.87 -25.96
N GLN A 339 -24.95 -6.04 -26.17
CA GLN A 339 -25.07 -4.82 -26.96
C GLN A 339 -25.38 -5.14 -28.42
N GLU A 340 -24.64 -6.09 -29.03
CA GLU A 340 -24.90 -6.56 -30.39
C GLU A 340 -26.33 -7.10 -30.53
N LYS A 341 -26.80 -7.92 -29.58
CA LYS A 341 -28.18 -8.41 -29.54
C LYS A 341 -29.22 -7.29 -29.44
N THR A 342 -28.92 -6.25 -28.65
CA THR A 342 -29.81 -5.09 -28.49
C THR A 342 -29.89 -4.29 -29.78
N ASP A 343 -28.75 -4.07 -30.44
CA ASP A 343 -28.66 -3.35 -31.71
C ASP A 343 -29.40 -4.10 -32.83
N GLU A 344 -29.28 -5.42 -32.89
CA GLU A 344 -30.06 -6.25 -33.82
C GLU A 344 -31.58 -6.13 -33.58
N GLN A 345 -32.02 -6.15 -32.32
CA GLN A 345 -33.44 -6.00 -31.98
C GLN A 345 -33.98 -4.62 -32.38
N THR A 346 -33.21 -3.56 -32.14
CA THR A 346 -33.60 -2.21 -32.54
C THR A 346 -33.62 -2.04 -34.06
N ALA A 347 -32.67 -2.64 -34.79
CA ALA A 347 -32.65 -2.64 -36.25
C ALA A 347 -33.88 -3.37 -36.84
N ARG A 348 -34.26 -4.54 -36.28
CA ARG A 348 -35.48 -5.27 -36.68
C ARG A 348 -36.74 -4.45 -36.42
N ARG A 349 -36.85 -3.78 -35.28
CA ARG A 349 -37.98 -2.88 -34.97
C ARG A 349 -38.09 -1.74 -35.98
N LYS A 350 -36.97 -1.06 -36.29
CA LYS A 350 -36.92 0.00 -37.31
C LYS A 350 -37.34 -0.49 -38.70
N GLN A 351 -36.97 -1.72 -39.10
CA GLN A 351 -37.42 -2.29 -40.37
C GLN A 351 -38.93 -2.57 -40.39
N ILE A 352 -39.51 -3.05 -39.28
CA ILE A 352 -40.96 -3.30 -39.18
C ILE A 352 -41.73 -1.98 -39.21
N GLU A 353 -41.29 -0.98 -38.46
CA GLU A 353 -41.89 0.36 -38.44
C GLU A 353 -41.76 1.07 -39.79
N GLY A 354 -40.60 0.94 -40.46
CA GLY A 354 -40.38 1.45 -41.80
C GLY A 354 -41.29 0.82 -42.86
N LYS A 355 -41.66 -0.45 -42.69
CA LYS A 355 -42.67 -1.14 -43.53
C LYS A 355 -44.11 -0.77 -43.15
N LYS A 356 -44.36 -0.39 -41.90
CA LYS A 356 -45.64 0.15 -41.41
C LYS A 356 -45.73 1.68 -41.59
N LYS A 357 -45.16 2.25 -42.64
CA LYS A 357 -45.54 3.61 -43.06
C LYS A 357 -47.03 3.57 -43.35
N PHE A 358 -47.79 4.05 -42.38
CA PHE A 358 -49.23 4.19 -42.42
C PHE A 358 -49.53 5.14 -43.59
N GLU A 359 -49.89 4.59 -44.75
CA GLU A 359 -50.48 5.40 -45.82
C GLU A 359 -51.76 5.98 -45.24
N ILE A 360 -51.76 7.30 -45.01
CA ILE A 360 -52.94 8.02 -44.55
C ILE A 360 -54.06 7.68 -45.54
N PRO A 361 -55.14 6.99 -45.13
CA PRO A 361 -56.19 6.60 -46.06
C PRO A 361 -56.70 7.85 -46.76
N GLY A 362 -56.59 7.87 -48.08
CA GLY A 362 -56.94 9.01 -48.91
C GLY A 362 -58.38 9.45 -48.61
N LYS A 363 -58.52 10.66 -48.04
CA LYS A 363 -59.80 11.31 -47.67
C LYS A 363 -60.78 10.40 -46.90
N ILE A 364 -60.70 10.46 -45.58
CA ILE A 364 -61.81 10.05 -44.70
C ILE A 364 -63.02 10.95 -45.03
N GLN A 365 -64.00 10.44 -45.77
CA GLN A 365 -65.29 11.13 -45.97
C GLN A 365 -66.21 10.77 -44.82
N PHE A 366 -66.45 11.72 -43.91
CA PHE A 366 -67.48 11.59 -42.89
C PHE A 366 -68.86 11.77 -43.54
N THR A 367 -69.61 10.67 -43.72
CA THR A 367 -70.95 10.69 -44.34
C THR A 367 -72.10 10.80 -43.34
N GLN A 368 -71.84 10.88 -42.04
CA GLN A 368 -72.91 10.93 -41.04
C GLN A 368 -73.45 12.36 -40.88
N ARG A 369 -74.46 12.72 -41.69
CA ARG A 369 -75.32 13.88 -41.45
C ARG A 369 -76.20 13.60 -40.25
N ILE A 370 -75.75 13.99 -39.06
CA ILE A 370 -76.60 14.06 -37.87
C ILE A 370 -77.54 15.27 -38.06
N GLN A 371 -78.85 15.03 -38.22
CA GLN A 371 -79.85 16.10 -38.15
C GLN A 371 -79.96 16.55 -36.70
N VAL A 372 -79.40 17.71 -36.40
CA VAL A 372 -79.54 18.35 -35.10
C VAL A 372 -80.92 18.99 -35.04
N GLN A 373 -81.81 18.50 -34.17
CA GLN A 373 -83.07 19.18 -33.86
C GLN A 373 -82.77 20.57 -33.28
N PRO A 374 -83.45 21.64 -33.73
CA PRO A 374 -83.25 22.98 -33.18
C PRO A 374 -83.69 22.99 -31.69
N LEU A 375 -82.83 23.53 -30.83
CA LEU A 375 -83.11 23.66 -29.40
C LEU A 375 -84.39 24.47 -29.16
N PRO A 376 -85.26 24.06 -28.22
CA PRO A 376 -86.40 24.88 -27.80
C PRO A 376 -85.88 26.13 -27.07
N SER A 377 -86.12 27.29 -27.68
CA SER A 377 -85.94 28.58 -27.03
C SER A 377 -87.04 28.75 -25.98
N ASN A 378 -86.77 28.39 -24.73
CA ASN A 378 -87.60 28.87 -23.64
C ASN A 378 -86.76 29.32 -22.45
N LYS A 379 -87.11 30.53 -22.00
CA LYS A 379 -86.47 31.29 -20.93
C LYS A 379 -86.65 30.55 -19.62
N SER A 380 -85.55 30.20 -18.97
CA SER A 380 -85.51 30.04 -17.51
C SER A 380 -84.10 30.26 -17.00
N GLN A 381 -83.99 31.27 -16.14
CA GLN A 381 -82.78 31.61 -15.40
C GLN A 381 -82.39 30.45 -14.49
N ILE A 382 -81.21 29.86 -14.68
CA ILE A 382 -80.58 29.00 -13.68
C ILE A 382 -79.13 29.44 -13.53
N LYS A 383 -78.80 29.93 -12.33
CA LYS A 383 -77.45 30.28 -11.88
C LYS A 383 -76.54 29.04 -11.93
N PRO A 384 -75.29 29.15 -12.41
CA PRO A 384 -74.32 28.08 -12.26
C PRO A 384 -73.86 27.94 -10.78
N PRO A 385 -73.62 26.72 -10.29
CA PRO A 385 -73.08 26.48 -8.95
C PRO A 385 -71.59 26.83 -8.89
N GLN A 386 -71.16 27.35 -7.74
CA GLN A 386 -69.76 27.60 -7.43
C GLN A 386 -69.00 26.28 -7.32
N ILE A 387 -67.97 26.11 -8.15
CA ILE A 387 -66.99 25.05 -8.00
C ILE A 387 -65.77 25.65 -7.29
N GLU A 388 -65.55 25.21 -6.06
CA GLU A 388 -64.36 25.52 -5.28
C GLU A 388 -63.14 24.79 -5.84
N VAL A 389 -62.12 25.57 -6.21
CA VAL A 389 -60.80 25.05 -6.62
C VAL A 389 -59.92 24.95 -5.35
N PRO A 390 -59.40 23.78 -4.98
CA PRO A 390 -58.46 23.66 -3.86
C PRO A 390 -57.13 24.31 -4.23
N LYS A 391 -56.72 25.33 -3.46
CA LYS A 391 -55.40 25.96 -3.54
C LYS A 391 -54.36 25.10 -2.83
N THR A 392 -53.55 24.35 -3.58
CA THR A 392 -52.31 23.76 -3.06
C THR A 392 -51.16 24.75 -3.25
N ILE A 393 -50.70 25.33 -2.14
CA ILE A 393 -49.52 26.20 -2.07
C ILE A 393 -48.27 25.32 -2.11
N ILE A 394 -47.56 25.30 -3.22
CA ILE A 394 -46.21 24.75 -3.30
C ILE A 394 -45.22 25.90 -3.13
N LYS A 395 -44.59 25.97 -1.96
CA LYS A 395 -43.46 26.85 -1.68
C LYS A 395 -42.22 26.33 -2.43
N ALA A 396 -41.72 27.12 -3.37
CA ALA A 396 -40.43 26.87 -4.02
C ALA A 396 -39.29 27.28 -3.06
N SER A 397 -38.56 26.30 -2.52
CA SER A 397 -37.26 26.52 -1.90
C SER A 397 -36.20 26.65 -3.00
N ARG A 398 -35.65 27.87 -3.14
CA ARG A 398 -34.45 28.12 -3.96
C ARG A 398 -33.23 27.59 -3.20
N SER A 399 -32.51 26.66 -3.82
CA SER A 399 -31.13 26.33 -3.46
C SER A 399 -30.18 27.25 -4.23
N PRO A 400 -29.07 27.71 -3.63
CA PRO A 400 -28.15 28.64 -4.28
C PRO A 400 -27.29 27.91 -5.34
N VAL A 401 -27.22 28.53 -6.52
CA VAL A 401 -26.30 28.21 -7.61
C VAL A 401 -24.92 28.71 -7.19
N ALA A 402 -23.96 27.80 -7.05
CA ALA A 402 -22.54 28.14 -6.96
C ALA A 402 -21.96 28.22 -8.37
N GLU A 403 -21.46 29.40 -8.73
CA GLU A 403 -20.72 29.68 -9.96
C GLU A 403 -19.43 28.87 -9.98
N GLN A 404 -19.32 27.91 -10.90
CA GLN A 404 -18.04 27.32 -11.27
C GLN A 404 -17.41 28.18 -12.36
N LYS A 405 -16.32 28.86 -11.99
CA LYS A 405 -15.39 29.46 -12.95
C LYS A 405 -14.68 28.36 -13.72
N THR A 406 -14.81 28.42 -15.04
CA THR A 406 -13.97 27.74 -16.02
C THR A 406 -12.62 28.45 -16.08
N GLU A 407 -11.54 27.74 -15.78
CA GLU A 407 -10.19 28.16 -16.17
C GLU A 407 -9.56 27.10 -17.08
N ASP A 408 -9.07 27.63 -18.19
CA ASP A 408 -8.61 26.94 -19.38
C ASP A 408 -7.25 26.26 -19.22
N LEU A 409 -7.13 25.15 -19.94
CA LEU A 409 -5.91 24.43 -20.28
C LEU A 409 -5.05 25.20 -21.29
N LEU A 410 -3.84 25.64 -20.91
CA LEU A 410 -2.68 25.81 -21.81
C LEU A 410 -1.38 25.60 -21.00
N LEU A 411 -0.65 24.48 -21.17
CA LEU A 411 0.49 24.26 -22.09
C LEU A 411 1.77 25.07 -21.82
N PHE A 412 2.82 24.32 -21.45
CA PHE A 412 4.28 24.53 -21.55
C PHE A 412 4.82 25.91 -21.98
N SER A 413 5.73 26.47 -21.17
CA SER A 413 7.00 27.05 -21.65
C SER A 413 8.05 27.19 -20.53
N LYS A 414 9.31 27.26 -20.97
CA LYS A 414 10.57 27.12 -20.24
C LYS A 414 11.04 28.41 -19.55
N SER A 415 12.03 28.23 -18.68
CA SER A 415 13.20 29.08 -18.37
C SER A 415 12.94 30.47 -17.78
N ASP A 416 13.45 30.73 -16.57
CA ASP A 416 14.79 31.30 -16.44
C ASP A 416 15.25 31.42 -14.97
N ALA A 417 16.56 31.56 -14.85
CA ALA A 417 17.39 31.59 -13.66
C ALA A 417 17.07 32.69 -12.65
N SER A 418 17.42 32.45 -11.39
CA SER A 418 18.09 33.47 -10.57
C SER A 418 18.89 32.85 -9.44
N GLU A 419 20.10 33.40 -9.30
CA GLU A 419 21.14 33.12 -8.33
C GLU A 419 20.81 33.66 -6.94
N SER A 420 21.32 33.00 -5.90
CA SER A 420 21.82 33.61 -4.66
C SER A 420 22.61 32.53 -3.92
N VAL A 421 23.95 32.52 -4.02
CA VAL A 421 24.93 33.19 -3.14
C VAL A 421 25.06 32.55 -1.75
N ASP A 422 26.28 32.09 -1.51
CA ASP A 422 26.84 31.32 -0.40
C ASP A 422 26.80 32.02 0.98
N ILE A 423 26.73 31.21 2.03
CA ILE A 423 27.39 31.48 3.32
C ILE A 423 27.92 30.14 3.88
N ASP A 424 29.25 30.04 3.94
CA ASP A 424 30.01 28.95 4.54
C ASP A 424 29.81 28.88 6.06
N LYS A 425 29.63 27.66 6.58
CA LYS A 425 29.89 27.30 7.98
C LYS A 425 30.67 25.99 8.01
N GLU A 426 31.92 26.09 8.44
CA GLU A 426 32.80 24.95 8.71
C GLU A 426 32.26 24.17 9.94
N ASP A 427 31.79 22.94 9.72
CA ASP A 427 31.50 21.97 10.78
C ASP A 427 32.71 21.02 10.90
N ILE A 428 33.37 21.06 12.06
CA ILE A 428 34.37 20.07 12.48
C ILE A 428 33.60 18.88 13.06
N THR A 429 33.25 17.91 12.21
CA THR A 429 32.70 16.62 12.64
C THR A 429 33.81 15.58 12.81
N LEU A 430 33.97 15.09 14.03
CA LEU A 430 34.82 13.95 14.39
C LEU A 430 34.28 12.66 13.74
N HIS A 431 34.97 12.17 12.71
CA HIS A 431 34.74 10.83 12.17
C HIS A 431 35.64 9.83 12.90
N ILE A 432 35.06 9.00 13.76
CA ILE A 432 35.72 7.84 14.36
C ILE A 432 35.25 6.61 13.58
N ASP A 433 36.01 6.24 12.55
CA ASP A 433 35.89 4.94 11.91
C ASP A 433 37.22 4.21 12.06
N GLU A 434 37.37 3.44 13.14
CA GLU A 434 38.36 2.34 13.22
C GLU A 434 37.93 1.35 14.30
N VAL A 435 37.23 0.29 13.88
CA VAL A 435 36.87 -0.85 14.73
C VAL A 435 38.05 -1.82 14.75
N LEU A 436 38.75 -1.90 15.88
CA LEU A 436 39.67 -3.00 16.17
C LEU A 436 38.87 -4.26 16.58
N PRO A 437 39.35 -5.48 16.26
CA PRO A 437 38.66 -6.71 16.64
C PRO A 437 38.86 -7.04 18.12
N GLU A 438 37.77 -7.25 18.84
CA GLU A 438 37.78 -7.75 20.23
C GLU A 438 38.01 -9.25 20.26
N GLU A 439 39.24 -9.68 20.58
CA GLU A 439 39.47 -10.97 21.21
C GLU A 439 40.07 -10.80 22.61
N LYS A 440 39.35 -11.38 23.58
CA LYS A 440 39.73 -11.70 24.96
C LYS A 440 39.91 -10.52 25.93
N ARG A 441 38.91 -10.32 26.80
CA ARG A 441 39.16 -9.89 28.18
C ARG A 441 38.34 -10.68 29.20
N PRO A 442 38.89 -10.86 30.43
CA PRO A 442 38.36 -11.74 31.45
C PRO A 442 37.32 -11.05 32.34
N THR A 443 36.49 -11.87 32.99
CA THR A 443 35.50 -11.48 34.00
C THR A 443 36.17 -10.74 35.16
N LEU A 444 35.68 -9.54 35.49
CA LEU A 444 36.13 -8.76 36.64
C LEU A 444 34.94 -8.46 37.56
N GLU A 445 35.09 -8.89 38.80
CA GLU A 445 34.19 -8.66 39.93
C GLU A 445 34.15 -7.16 40.27
N GLN A 446 32.95 -6.66 40.54
CA GLN A 446 32.72 -5.28 40.95
C GLN A 446 33.09 -5.12 42.43
N SER A 447 34.07 -4.26 42.73
CA SER A 447 34.24 -3.68 44.05
C SER A 447 33.78 -2.22 44.05
N GLU A 448 32.81 -1.92 44.90
CA GLU A 448 32.35 -0.58 45.21
C GLU A 448 33.46 0.17 45.96
N ILE A 449 33.98 1.23 45.35
CA ILE A 449 34.71 2.30 46.04
C ILE A 449 34.11 3.62 45.59
N GLU A 450 33.10 4.09 46.32
CA GLU A 450 32.69 5.48 46.33
C GLU A 450 33.81 6.31 46.97
N SER A 451 34.73 6.80 46.14
CA SER A 451 35.57 7.94 46.49
C SER A 451 35.33 9.00 45.43
N GLU A 452 34.94 10.21 45.86
CA GLU A 452 34.77 11.38 45.01
C GLU A 452 36.03 11.60 44.17
N THR A 453 36.06 11.01 42.98
CA THR A 453 37.22 11.06 42.11
C THR A 453 37.05 12.27 41.21
N ASN A 454 37.93 13.25 41.36
CA ASN A 454 37.93 14.45 40.54
C ASN A 454 38.44 14.11 39.13
N TYR A 455 37.52 13.66 38.25
CA TYR A 455 37.84 13.24 36.88
C TYR A 455 38.63 14.28 36.06
N PRO A 456 38.35 15.60 36.14
CA PRO A 456 39.16 16.63 35.48
C PRO A 456 40.65 16.61 35.86
N GLU A 457 40.98 16.47 37.15
CA GLU A 457 42.37 16.39 37.62
C GLU A 457 43.04 15.08 37.17
N MET A 458 42.27 13.99 37.18
CA MET A 458 42.75 12.69 36.72
C MET A 458 43.08 12.71 35.22
N LEU A 459 42.19 13.29 34.40
CA LEU A 459 42.41 13.46 32.95
C LEU A 459 43.65 14.32 32.68
N GLN A 460 43.79 15.45 33.38
CA GLN A 460 44.94 16.33 33.24
C GLN A 460 46.25 15.59 33.53
N LYS A 461 46.29 14.82 34.62
CA LYS A 461 47.49 14.08 35.03
C LYS A 461 47.88 13.00 34.02
N ILE A 462 46.92 12.30 33.41
CA ILE A 462 47.19 11.27 32.39
C ILE A 462 47.74 11.91 31.10
N ILE A 463 47.20 13.06 30.70
CA ILE A 463 47.69 13.82 29.53
C ILE A 463 49.12 14.34 29.77
N GLU A 464 49.40 14.88 30.96
CA GLU A 464 50.73 15.34 31.37
C GLU A 464 51.76 14.21 31.41
N GLN A 465 51.36 13.03 31.92
CA GLN A 465 52.22 11.83 31.90
C GLN A 465 52.53 11.35 30.48
N SER A 466 51.66 11.65 29.52
CA SER A 466 51.82 11.28 28.11
C SER A 466 52.60 12.33 27.29
N GLY A 467 53.05 13.42 27.92
CA GLY A 467 53.91 14.43 27.30
C GLY A 467 53.18 15.63 26.67
N SER A 468 51.85 15.70 26.78
CA SER A 468 51.05 16.87 26.36
C SER A 468 50.59 17.68 27.57
N THR A 469 50.12 18.91 27.36
CA THR A 469 49.57 19.74 28.44
C THR A 469 48.18 20.22 28.07
N LEU A 470 47.20 20.02 28.96
CA LEU A 470 45.84 20.54 28.80
C LEU A 470 45.42 21.28 30.07
N SER A 471 44.81 22.46 29.92
CA SER A 471 44.35 23.23 31.08
C SER A 471 43.21 22.50 31.82
N LEU A 472 43.17 22.61 33.15
CA LEU A 472 42.12 21.99 33.98
C LEU A 472 40.70 22.37 33.51
N ASN A 473 40.48 23.63 33.09
CA ASN A 473 39.18 24.09 32.60
C ASN A 473 38.74 23.35 31.31
N LEU A 474 39.69 23.08 30.41
CA LEU A 474 39.43 22.30 29.19
C LEU A 474 39.18 20.83 29.54
N CYS A 475 39.92 20.25 30.50
CA CYS A 475 39.62 18.92 31.01
C CYS A 475 38.19 18.84 31.57
N SER A 476 37.75 19.82 32.36
CA SER A 476 36.38 19.88 32.88
C SER A 476 35.32 19.94 31.77
N GLN A 477 35.58 20.71 30.71
CA GLN A 477 34.68 20.80 29.54
C GLN A 477 34.61 19.45 28.79
N LEU A 478 35.76 18.82 28.52
CA LEU A 478 35.81 17.51 27.87
C LEU A 478 35.07 16.44 28.67
N ILE A 479 35.27 16.41 30.00
CA ILE A 479 34.56 15.48 30.88
C ILE A 479 33.04 15.71 30.84
N THR A 480 32.59 16.97 30.79
CA THR A 480 31.17 17.31 30.71
C THR A 480 30.55 16.85 29.39
N GLU A 481 31.24 17.06 28.27
CA GLU A 481 30.78 16.57 26.96
C GLU A 481 30.83 15.04 26.87
N LEU A 482 31.85 14.39 27.46
CA LEU A 482 31.96 12.94 27.53
C LEU A 482 30.78 12.33 28.31
N GLN A 483 30.45 12.92 29.48
CA GLN A 483 29.28 12.51 30.29
C GLN A 483 27.97 12.66 29.52
N LYS A 484 27.81 13.78 28.82
CA LYS A 484 26.63 14.08 28.01
C LYS A 484 26.49 13.10 26.84
N THR A 485 27.61 12.70 26.23
CA THR A 485 27.65 11.78 25.09
C THR A 485 27.38 10.34 25.49
N LEU A 486 27.96 9.89 26.60
CA LEU A 486 27.87 8.48 27.02
C LEU A 486 26.56 8.15 27.73
N ALA A 487 25.85 9.14 28.28
CA ALA A 487 24.59 8.97 29.01
C ALA A 487 24.64 7.89 30.13
N ARG A 488 25.84 7.59 30.64
CA ARG A 488 26.14 6.71 31.78
C ARG A 488 27.24 7.33 32.66
N PRO A 489 27.39 6.93 33.93
CA PRO A 489 28.52 7.35 34.75
C PRO A 489 29.86 6.98 34.09
N LEU A 490 30.84 7.88 34.24
CA LEU A 490 32.18 7.68 33.67
C LEU A 490 32.93 6.59 34.44
N THR A 491 33.60 5.71 33.72
CA THR A 491 34.59 4.78 34.27
C THR A 491 36.00 5.33 34.07
N ILE A 492 36.99 4.77 34.80
CA ILE A 492 38.40 5.14 34.62
C ILE A 492 38.86 4.89 33.18
N ASP A 493 38.42 3.78 32.58
CA ASP A 493 38.73 3.42 31.19
C ASP A 493 38.25 4.47 30.17
N ASP A 494 37.13 5.15 30.45
CA ASP A 494 36.63 6.24 29.60
C ASP A 494 37.58 7.46 29.63
N ILE A 495 38.16 7.75 30.81
CA ILE A 495 39.12 8.85 31.00
C ILE A 495 40.45 8.54 30.30
N GLU A 496 40.94 7.31 30.44
CA GLU A 496 42.15 6.86 29.76
C GLU A 496 41.98 6.90 28.24
N SER A 497 40.83 6.45 27.74
CA SER A 497 40.49 6.51 26.31
C SER A 497 40.45 7.95 25.80
N ALA A 498 39.80 8.86 26.55
CA ALA A 498 39.77 10.28 26.20
C ALA A 498 41.16 10.92 26.18
N ALA A 499 42.02 10.59 27.16
CA ALA A 499 43.39 11.08 27.21
C ALA A 499 44.22 10.59 26.03
N THR A 500 44.17 9.30 25.69
CA THR A 500 44.91 8.75 24.55
C THR A 500 44.46 9.35 23.21
N PHE A 501 43.16 9.63 23.05
CA PHE A 501 42.64 10.28 21.86
C PHE A 501 43.17 11.72 21.74
N PHE A 502 43.14 12.48 22.85
CA PHE A 502 43.65 13.84 22.89
C PHE A 502 45.14 13.91 22.53
N VAL A 503 45.98 13.06 23.15
CA VAL A 503 47.43 13.03 22.91
C VAL A 503 47.75 12.68 21.45
N LYS A 504 47.01 11.74 20.85
CA LYS A 504 47.16 11.41 19.43
C LYS A 504 46.85 12.60 18.53
N HIS A 505 45.81 13.37 18.84
CA HIS A 505 45.42 14.53 18.05
C HIS A 505 46.36 15.73 18.25
N ASP A 506 46.93 15.91 19.45
CA ASP A 506 47.93 16.96 19.74
C ASP A 506 49.29 16.66 19.08
N SER A 507 49.56 15.39 18.78
CA SER A 507 50.78 14.95 18.09
C SER A 507 50.73 15.02 16.55
N LEU A 508 49.57 15.35 15.98
CA LEU A 508 49.34 15.60 14.56
C LEU A 508 49.43 17.11 14.28
#